data_AF-A0A4U9HVN9-F1
#
_entry.id   AF-A0A4U9HVN9-F1
#
_cell.length_a   1.000
_cell.length_b   1.000
_cell.length_c   1.000
_cell.angle_alpha   90.00
_cell.angle_beta   90.00
_cell.angle_gamma   90.00
#
_symmetry.space_group_name_H-M   'P 1'
#
loop_
_entity.id
_entity.type
_entity.pdbx_description
1 polymer ?
#
loop_
_entity_poly.entity_id
_entity_poly.type
_entity_poly.pdbx_seq_one_letter_code
_entity_poly.pdbx_strand_id
1 'polypeptide(L)' 'MTMVWFVPSGAVKEDLRQGTLVALPVTTSSPGEPIGVLTRVEAPLSTATQTLLSAIRKSMPV' A
#
# COMPACT_ATOMS: atom_id res chain seq x y z
N MET A 1 9.03 25.28 -10.32
CA MET A 1 7.81 25.09 -9.50
C MET A 1 7.97 23.79 -8.75
N THR A 2 8.10 23.82 -7.42
CA THR A 2 8.25 22.61 -6.61
C THR A 2 6.88 22.08 -6.23
N MET A 3 6.64 20.79 -6.44
CA MET A 3 5.39 20.13 -6.05
C MET A 3 5.64 19.24 -4.83
N VAL A 4 4.69 19.23 -3.90
CA VAL A 4 4.70 18.37 -2.72
C VAL A 4 3.50 17.45 -2.80
N TRP A 5 3.71 16.16 -2.51
CA TRP A 5 2.69 15.13 -2.59
C TRP A 5 2.65 14.33 -1.28
N PHE A 6 1.45 13.98 -0.84
CA PHE A 6 1.25 12.97 0.21
C PHE A 6 1.02 11.63 -0.48
N VAL A 7 1.91 10.68 -0.26
CA VAL A 7 1.91 9.37 -0.92
C VAL A 7 2.24 8.25 0.08
N PRO A 8 1.73 7.03 -0.12
CA PRO A 8 2.12 5.88 0.70
C PRO A 8 3.63 5.65 0.61
N SER A 9 4.29 5.39 1.75
CA SER A 9 5.74 5.17 1.82
C SER A 9 6.22 4.02 0.93
N GLY A 10 5.40 2.98 0.75
CA GLY A 10 5.70 1.87 -0.16
C GLY A 10 5.79 2.28 -1.63
N ALA A 11 4.99 3.26 -2.08
CA ALA A 11 4.96 3.70 -3.46
C ALA A 11 6.23 4.45 -3.89
N VAL A 12 6.89 5.10 -2.93
CA VAL A 12 8.11 5.92 -3.15
C VAL A 12 9.34 5.34 -2.47
N LYS A 13 9.27 4.10 -1.99
CA LYS A 13 10.35 3.46 -1.22
C LYS A 13 11.68 3.50 -1.97
N GLU A 14 11.64 3.21 -3.27
CA GLU A 14 12.83 3.18 -4.11
C GLU A 14 13.35 4.58 -4.43
N ASP A 15 12.48 5.53 -4.73
CA ASP A 15 12.87 6.92 -4.97
C ASP A 15 13.50 7.58 -3.74
N LEU A 16 13.00 7.25 -2.54
CA LEU A 16 13.62 7.64 -1.27
C LEU A 16 14.98 6.97 -1.09
N ARG A 17 15.10 5.67 -1.44
CA ARG A 17 16.38 4.93 -1.38
C ARG A 17 17.42 5.52 -2.34
N GLN A 18 16.99 6.01 -3.49
CA GLN A 18 17.85 6.60 -4.52
C GLN A 18 18.08 8.11 -4.36
N GLY A 19 17.36 8.77 -3.44
CA GLY A 19 17.47 10.22 -3.23
C GLY A 19 16.81 11.07 -4.31
N THR A 20 16.01 10.47 -5.19
CA THR A 20 15.17 11.20 -6.17
C THR A 20 14.07 11.98 -5.46
N LEU A 21 13.60 11.48 -4.32
CA LEU A 21 12.66 12.15 -3.41
C LEU A 21 13.28 12.33 -2.03
N VAL A 22 12.84 13.37 -1.32
CA VAL A 22 13.18 13.62 0.08
C VAL A 22 11.91 13.60 0.92
N ALA A 23 11.95 12.88 2.04
CA ALA A 23 10.86 12.90 3.02
C ALA A 23 10.88 14.25 3.76
N LEU A 24 9.74 14.94 3.78
CA LEU A 24 9.58 16.16 4.58
C LEU A 24 9.36 15.79 6.05
N PRO A 25 9.89 16.56 7.02
CA PRO A 25 9.76 16.29 8.46
C PRO A 25 8.37 16.69 8.97
N VAL A 26 7.33 16.04 8.47
CA VAL A 26 5.93 16.30 8.82
C VAL A 26 5.43 15.17 9.70
N THR A 27 4.94 15.50 10.90
CA THR A 27 4.35 14.53 11.81
C THR A 27 3.00 14.07 11.27
N THR A 28 2.90 12.81 10.83
CA THR A 28 1.61 12.22 10.43
C THR A 28 0.95 11.60 11.67
N SER A 29 -0.19 12.13 12.09
CA SER A 29 -0.90 11.71 13.32
C SER A 29 -1.58 10.33 13.20
N SER A 30 -1.69 9.76 12.01
CA SER A 30 -2.38 8.48 11.80
C SER A 30 -1.38 7.36 11.50
N PRO A 31 -1.52 6.17 12.13
CA PRO A 31 -0.99 4.95 11.54
C PRO A 31 -1.52 4.86 10.11
N GLY A 32 -0.65 4.51 9.15
CA GLY A 32 -1.01 4.44 7.74
C GLY A 32 -2.34 3.71 7.54
N GLU A 33 -3.22 4.29 6.72
CA GLU A 33 -4.57 3.75 6.52
C GLU A 33 -4.50 2.29 6.03
N PRO A 34 -5.31 1.37 6.57
CA PRO A 34 -5.24 -0.03 6.21
C PRO A 34 -5.53 -0.21 4.71
N ILE A 35 -4.60 -0.84 3.99
CA ILE A 35 -4.80 -1.24 2.59
C ILE A 35 -5.42 -2.64 2.59
N GLY A 36 -6.53 -2.80 1.86
CA GLY A 36 -7.25 -4.06 1.76
C GLY A 36 -7.57 -4.45 0.33
N VAL A 37 -8.10 -5.67 0.16
CA VAL A 37 -8.65 -6.14 -1.12
C VAL A 37 -10.17 -6.17 -1.01
N LEU A 38 -10.84 -5.48 -1.92
CA LEU A 38 -12.31 -5.45 -2.03
C LEU A 38 -12.78 -6.50 -3.03
N THR A 39 -13.81 -7.26 -2.65
CA THR A 39 -14.46 -8.23 -3.53
C THR A 39 -15.97 -7.97 -3.57
N ARG A 40 -16.63 -8.30 -4.69
CA ARG A 40 -18.10 -8.29 -4.74
C ARG A 40 -18.67 -9.29 -3.73
N VAL A 41 -19.77 -8.93 -3.09
CA VAL A 41 -20.40 -9.73 -2.03
C VAL A 41 -21.38 -10.75 -2.61
N GLU A 42 -21.97 -10.45 -3.77
CA GLU A 42 -23.11 -11.18 -4.33
C GLU A 42 -22.72 -12.45 -5.11
N ALA A 43 -21.42 -12.73 -5.27
CA ALA A 43 -20.92 -13.89 -6.01
C ALA A 43 -19.88 -14.65 -5.18
N PRO A 44 -19.99 -15.98 -5.04
CA PRO A 44 -18.95 -16.78 -4.42
C PRO A 44 -17.61 -16.58 -5.14
N LEU A 45 -16.53 -16.43 -4.37
CA LEU A 45 -15.19 -16.33 -4.92
C LEU A 45 -14.77 -17.68 -5.52
N SER A 46 -14.25 -17.65 -6.74
CA SER A 46 -13.63 -18.84 -7.34
C SER A 46 -12.46 -19.34 -6.49
N THR A 47 -12.12 -20.63 -6.61
CA THR A 47 -10.96 -21.21 -5.92
C THR A 47 -9.67 -20.46 -6.23
N ALA A 48 -9.45 -20.06 -7.50
CA ALA A 48 -8.29 -19.30 -7.91
C ALA A 48 -8.21 -17.93 -7.18
N THR A 49 -9.34 -17.23 -7.03
CA THR A 49 -9.40 -15.96 -6.30
C THR A 49 -9.07 -16.15 -4.82
N GLN A 50 -9.59 -17.21 -4.18
CA GLN A 50 -9.28 -17.51 -2.78
C GLN A 50 -7.81 -17.85 -2.58
N THR A 51 -7.20 -18.61 -3.49
CA THR A 51 -5.77 -18.91 -3.48
C THR A 51 -4.94 -17.63 -3.59
N LEU A 52 -5.29 -16.73 -4.52
CA LEU A 52 -4.61 -15.44 -4.69
C LEU A 52 -4.71 -14.57 -3.43
N LEU A 53 -5.91 -14.43 -2.86
CA LEU A 53 -6.10 -13.66 -1.62
C LEU A 53 -5.27 -14.22 -0.47
N SER A 54 -5.17 -15.55 -0.37
CA SER A 54 -4.35 -16.21 0.65
C SER A 54 -2.86 -15.94 0.46
N ALA A 55 -2.38 -15.94 -0.78
CA ALA A 55 -0.99 -15.63 -1.10
C ALA A 55 -0.66 -14.17 -0.79
N ILE A 56 -1.54 -13.22 -1.14
CA ILE A 56 -1.39 -11.79 -0.82
C ILE A 56 -1.28 -11.59 0.70
N ARG A 57 -2.21 -12.17 1.48
CA ARG A 57 -2.19 -12.06 2.94
C ARG A 57 -0.89 -12.56 3.57
N LYS A 58 -0.31 -13.65 3.04
CA LYS A 58 0.98 -14.17 3.51
C LYS A 58 2.17 -13.29 3.15
N SER A 59 2.07 -12.52 2.07
CA SER A 59 3.15 -11.64 1.60
C SER A 59 3.19 -10.28 2.29
N MET A 60 2.10 -9.90 2.97
CA MET A 60 2.02 -8.62 3.69
C MET A 60 2.77 -8.72 5.02
N PRO A 61 3.67 -7.77 5.33
CA PRO A 61 4.31 -7.69 6.64
C PRO A 61 3.26 -7.41 7.74
N VAL A 62 3.45 -8.04 8.90
CA VAL A 62 2.62 -7.84 10.11
C VAL A 62 3.02 -6.55 10.80
#